data_AF-A0A8J6HX23-F1
#
_entry.id   AF-A0A8J6HX23-F1
#
_cell.length_a   1.000
_cell.length_b   1.000
_cell.length_c   1.000
_cell.angle_alpha   90.00
_cell.angle_beta   90.00
_cell.angle_gamma   90.00
#
_symmetry.space_group_name_H-M   'P 1'
#
loop_
_entity.id
_entity.type
_entity.pdbx_description
1 polymer ?
#
loop_
_entity_poly.entity_id
_entity_poly.type
_entity_poly.pdbx_seq_one_letter_code
_entity_poly.pdbx_strand_id
1 'polypeptide(L)'
;MTNNELVVRSGAVERRYGFDGVFGEETSQKEVYNSVVSPLIDCIIAGYNCTVFAYGQTGTGKTYTMIGDRIETLEDVSVGMIPRSASHLFDELERIDSKIEHTVRVSFIEIYNEEVRDLLTGGGTTVKIYDDPENRGSVCVKGVKEATVFTVQEVNELLQVGLAERQTTSTNVNRQSSRSHSIFTLSVVTRELTVEGDELIKVGKLYLVDLAGSENIGRSGSTEMRAREAGNINKSLLTLGKVIKALAQKAQHVPPA
;
A
#
# COMPACT_ATOMS: atom_id res chain seq x y z
N MET A 1 -17.14 17.91 7.87
CA MET A 1 -16.06 18.88 7.64
C MET A 1 -14.89 18.42 8.50
N THR A 2 -13.84 17.87 7.89
CA THR A 2 -12.63 17.49 8.61
C THR A 2 -11.98 18.75 9.18
N ASN A 3 -11.58 18.71 10.44
CA ASN A 3 -10.70 19.75 10.98
C ASN A 3 -9.34 19.56 10.32
N ASN A 4 -8.75 20.62 9.78
CA ASN A 4 -7.45 20.54 9.10
C ASN A 4 -6.28 20.86 10.05
N GLU A 5 -6.57 21.15 11.31
CA GLU A 5 -5.56 21.35 12.36
C GLU A 5 -5.60 20.22 13.38
N LEU A 6 -4.42 19.64 13.65
CA LEU A 6 -4.16 18.78 14.79
C LEU A 6 -3.56 19.63 15.92
N VAL A 7 -4.20 19.60 17.09
CA VAL A 7 -3.72 20.30 18.29
C VAL A 7 -3.17 19.28 19.29
N VAL A 8 -1.88 19.37 19.59
CA VAL A 8 -1.19 18.50 20.55
C VAL A 8 -0.85 19.31 21.80
N ARG A 9 -1.34 18.87 22.96
CA ARG A 9 -1.10 19.51 24.26
C ARG A 9 -0.13 18.66 25.09
N SER A 10 0.96 19.29 25.55
CA SER A 10 1.92 18.67 26.47
C SER A 10 2.18 19.63 27.63
N GLY A 11 1.52 19.37 28.76
CA GLY A 11 1.50 20.30 29.90
C GLY A 11 0.85 21.64 29.52
N ALA A 12 1.56 22.75 29.75
CA ALA A 12 1.10 24.09 29.40
C ALA A 12 1.40 24.49 27.93
N VAL A 13 2.09 23.64 27.15
CA VAL A 13 2.48 23.95 25.77
C VAL A 13 1.48 23.33 24.80
N GLU A 14 0.84 24.19 24.00
CA GLU A 14 0.01 23.80 22.87
C GLU A 14 0.82 23.91 21.57
N ARG A 15 0.81 22.86 20.75
CA ARG A 15 1.39 22.87 19.39
C ARG A 15 0.30 22.55 18.38
N ARG A 16 0.33 23.26 17.25
CA ARG A 16 -0.64 23.11 16.16
C ARG A 16 0.07 22.66 14.88
N TYR A 17 -0.55 21.75 14.17
CA TYR A 17 -0.04 21.17 12.93
C TYR A 17 -1.14 21.18 11.87
N GLY A 18 -0.86 21.74 10.70
CA GLY A 18 -1.79 21.75 9.57
C GLY A 18 -1.64 20.52 8.68
N PHE A 19 -2.76 19.95 8.25
CA PHE A 19 -2.86 18.82 7.34
C PHE A 19 -4.00 19.03 6.33
N ASP A 20 -4.01 18.26 5.23
CA ASP A 20 -5.11 18.28 4.27
C ASP A 20 -6.42 17.75 4.87
N GLY A 21 -6.32 16.88 5.88
CA GLY A 21 -7.42 16.44 6.73
C GLY A 21 -6.93 15.73 7.99
N VAL A 22 -7.70 15.82 9.07
CA VAL A 22 -7.44 15.12 10.35
C VAL A 22 -8.64 14.25 10.71
N PHE A 23 -8.37 12.97 10.98
CA PHE A 23 -9.33 11.99 11.45
C PHE A 23 -9.11 11.72 12.94
N GLY A 24 -10.18 11.79 13.72
CA GLY A 24 -10.15 11.55 15.17
C GLY A 24 -10.37 10.09 15.53
N GLU A 25 -10.29 9.77 16.83
CA GLU A 25 -10.46 8.40 17.35
C GLU A 25 -11.85 7.81 17.05
N GLU A 26 -12.87 8.66 16.91
CA GLU A 26 -14.24 8.27 16.55
C GLU A 26 -14.47 8.09 15.04
N THR A 27 -13.47 8.41 14.20
CA THR A 27 -13.60 8.25 12.75
C THR A 27 -13.56 6.77 12.37
N SER A 28 -14.59 6.32 11.67
CA SER A 28 -14.69 4.93 11.20
C SER A 28 -13.77 4.64 10.00
N GLN A 29 -13.45 3.36 9.81
CA GLN A 29 -12.72 2.89 8.62
C GLN A 29 -13.38 3.32 7.30
N LYS A 30 -14.72 3.32 7.27
CA LYS A 30 -15.49 3.73 6.09
C LYS A 30 -15.32 5.22 5.78
N GLU A 31 -15.31 6.06 6.80
CA GLU A 31 -15.10 7.51 6.61
C GLU A 31 -13.70 7.82 6.09
N VAL A 32 -12.66 7.18 6.65
CA VAL A 32 -11.29 7.29 6.15
C VAL A 32 -11.21 6.84 4.69
N TYR A 33 -11.80 5.69 4.36
CA TYR A 33 -11.83 5.16 3.00
C TYR A 33 -12.50 6.13 2.02
N ASN A 34 -13.70 6.61 2.35
CA ASN A 34 -14.46 7.52 1.49
C ASN A 34 -13.71 8.82 1.21
N SER A 35 -12.98 9.34 2.20
CA SER A 35 -12.26 10.60 2.07
C SER A 35 -10.93 10.46 1.34
N VAL A 36 -10.21 9.34 1.50
CA VAL A 36 -8.80 9.23 1.06
C VAL A 36 -8.64 8.32 -0.14
N VAL A 37 -9.31 7.16 -0.15
CA VAL A 37 -9.02 6.07 -1.10
C VAL A 37 -10.09 5.94 -2.18
N SER A 38 -11.36 6.16 -1.83
CA SER A 38 -12.48 6.07 -2.77
C SER A 38 -12.27 6.88 -4.07
N PRO A 39 -11.81 8.15 -4.03
CA PRO A 39 -11.57 8.93 -5.26
C PRO A 39 -10.46 8.36 -6.17
N LEU A 40 -9.60 7.49 -5.63
CA LEU A 40 -8.50 6.88 -6.39
C LEU A 40 -8.96 5.70 -7.24
N ILE A 41 -10.15 5.14 -6.97
CA ILE A 41 -10.71 4.05 -7.76
C ILE A 41 -11.01 4.51 -9.19
N ASP A 42 -11.63 5.69 -9.34
CA ASP A 42 -11.87 6.31 -10.65
C ASP A 42 -10.56 6.58 -11.39
N CYS A 43 -9.53 7.04 -10.67
CA CYS A 43 -8.21 7.29 -11.24
C CYS A 43 -7.59 6.01 -11.81
N ILE A 44 -7.65 4.88 -11.09
CA ILE A 44 -7.08 3.63 -11.63
C ILE A 44 -7.89 3.06 -12.79
N ILE A 45 -9.22 3.19 -12.78
CA ILE A 45 -10.06 2.77 -13.92
C ILE A 45 -9.73 3.60 -15.16
N ALA A 46 -9.42 4.90 -14.97
CA ALA A 46 -8.96 5.80 -16.03
C ALA A 46 -7.50 5.53 -16.48
N GLY A 47 -6.79 4.60 -15.85
CA GLY A 47 -5.43 4.21 -16.24
C GLY A 47 -4.31 4.95 -15.52
N TYR A 48 -4.60 5.61 -14.39
CA TYR A 48 -3.57 6.27 -13.59
C TYR A 48 -3.01 5.34 -12.50
N ASN A 49 -1.76 5.61 -12.10
CA ASN A 49 -1.15 4.93 -10.97
C ASN A 49 -1.31 5.79 -9.70
N CYS A 50 -1.85 5.20 -8.65
CA CYS A 50 -2.12 5.84 -7.37
C CYS A 50 -1.44 5.06 -6.23
N THR A 51 -0.94 5.77 -5.22
CA THR A 51 -0.28 5.14 -4.07
C THR A 51 -0.81 5.73 -2.76
N VAL A 52 -1.17 4.86 -1.83
CA VAL A 52 -1.60 5.22 -0.48
C VAL A 52 -0.63 4.60 0.52
N PHE A 53 -0.05 5.43 1.40
CA PHE A 53 0.87 4.99 2.43
C PHE A 53 0.21 5.06 3.82
N ALA A 54 0.32 3.99 4.59
CA ALA A 54 0.13 4.02 6.03
C ALA A 54 1.50 4.14 6.71
N TYR A 55 1.71 5.21 7.45
CA TYR A 55 2.97 5.53 8.12
C TYR A 55 2.74 5.90 9.59
N GLY A 56 3.65 5.48 10.46
CA GLY A 56 3.57 5.73 11.90
C GLY A 56 4.35 4.73 12.72
N GLN A 57 4.42 4.96 14.03
CA GLN A 57 5.07 4.05 14.97
C GLN A 57 4.35 2.69 15.02
N THR A 58 5.04 1.63 15.42
CA THR A 58 4.39 0.35 15.74
C THR A 58 3.27 0.53 16.77
N GLY A 59 2.11 -0.07 16.51
CA GLY A 59 0.93 0.02 17.37
C GLY A 59 -0.03 1.18 17.05
N THR A 60 0.30 2.08 16.12
CA THR A 60 -0.57 3.23 15.79
C THR A 60 -1.66 2.93 14.75
N GLY A 61 -1.94 1.65 14.46
CA GLY A 61 -3.05 1.26 13.58
C GLY A 61 -2.77 1.28 12.07
N LYS A 62 -1.52 1.25 11.60
CA LYS A 62 -1.19 1.17 10.15
C LYS A 62 -1.84 -0.04 9.47
N THR A 63 -1.53 -1.23 9.97
CA THR A 63 -2.08 -2.51 9.48
C THR A 63 -3.60 -2.57 9.66
N TYR A 64 -4.12 -2.06 10.78
CA TYR A 64 -5.57 -1.93 11.01
C TYR A 64 -6.23 -1.06 9.93
N THR A 65 -5.65 0.11 9.61
CA THR A 65 -6.18 0.98 8.56
C THR A 65 -6.19 0.27 7.21
N MET A 66 -5.08 -0.37 6.83
CA MET A 66 -4.94 -1.00 5.52
C MET A 66 -5.78 -2.26 5.34
N ILE A 67 -5.88 -3.10 6.36
CA ILE A 67 -6.50 -4.44 6.26
C ILE A 67 -7.78 -4.54 7.08
N GLY A 68 -7.77 -4.00 8.30
CA GLY A 68 -8.83 -4.16 9.29
C GLY A 68 -8.48 -5.19 10.36
N ASP A 69 -9.47 -5.56 11.17
CA ASP A 69 -9.34 -6.73 12.04
C ASP A 69 -9.35 -8.02 11.21
N ARG A 70 -8.76 -9.09 11.76
CA ARG A 70 -8.70 -10.40 11.11
C ARG A 70 -10.09 -10.78 10.56
N ILE A 71 -10.14 -11.13 9.28
CA ILE A 71 -11.36 -11.34 8.45
C ILE A 71 -12.35 -12.38 9.04
N GLU A 72 -11.99 -13.08 10.12
CA GLU A 72 -12.81 -14.11 10.78
C GLU A 72 -14.11 -13.57 11.39
N THR A 73 -14.25 -12.25 11.60
CA THR A 73 -15.50 -11.61 12.02
C THR A 73 -15.79 -10.37 11.17
N LEU A 74 -16.37 -10.59 9.99
CA LEU A 74 -16.84 -9.54 9.06
C LEU A 74 -18.05 -8.79 9.64
N GLU A 75 -17.85 -8.01 10.68
CA GLU A 75 -18.67 -6.81 10.86
C GLU A 75 -18.09 -5.74 9.93
N ASP A 76 -18.91 -5.17 9.02
CA ASP A 76 -18.50 -4.16 8.02
C ASP A 76 -17.68 -3.00 8.65
N VAL A 77 -17.85 -2.75 9.94
CA VAL A 77 -17.19 -1.67 10.68
C VAL A 77 -15.65 -1.76 10.66
N SER A 78 -15.07 -2.96 10.74
CA SER A 78 -13.61 -3.11 10.90
C SER A 78 -12.84 -3.24 9.58
N VAL A 79 -13.54 -3.43 8.46
CA VAL A 79 -12.95 -3.67 7.13
C VAL A 79 -12.07 -2.48 6.70
N GLY A 80 -10.80 -2.75 6.39
CA GLY A 80 -9.79 -1.74 6.04
C GLY A 80 -9.79 -1.31 4.57
N MET A 81 -8.77 -0.53 4.19
CA MET A 81 -8.67 0.08 2.86
C MET A 81 -8.58 -0.94 1.72
N ILE A 82 -7.80 -2.02 1.86
CA ILE A 82 -7.60 -3.03 0.79
C ILE A 82 -8.91 -3.74 0.42
N PRO A 83 -9.60 -4.43 1.35
CA PRO A 83 -10.87 -5.10 1.03
C PRO A 83 -11.95 -4.12 0.56
N ARG A 84 -12.03 -2.90 1.10
CA ARG A 84 -12.96 -1.86 0.59
C ARG A 84 -12.62 -1.42 -0.83
N SER A 85 -11.34 -1.23 -1.14
CA SER A 85 -10.88 -0.88 -2.49
C SER A 85 -11.22 -1.96 -3.49
N ALA A 86 -11.05 -3.23 -3.12
CA ALA A 86 -11.42 -4.35 -3.98
C ALA A 86 -12.93 -4.36 -4.24
N SER A 87 -13.75 -4.28 -3.19
CA SER A 87 -15.22 -4.23 -3.34
C SER A 87 -15.66 -3.09 -4.24
N HIS A 88 -15.19 -1.87 -3.97
CA HIS A 88 -15.57 -0.70 -4.74
C HIS A 88 -15.10 -0.78 -6.20
N LEU A 89 -13.89 -1.29 -6.44
CA LEU A 89 -13.40 -1.50 -7.81
C LEU A 89 -14.30 -2.45 -8.59
N PHE A 90 -14.68 -3.60 -8.02
CA PHE A 90 -15.57 -4.53 -8.70
C PHE A 90 -16.97 -3.92 -8.92
N ASP A 91 -17.51 -3.19 -7.94
CA ASP A 91 -18.79 -2.48 -8.08
C ASP A 91 -18.77 -1.45 -9.23
N GLU A 92 -17.66 -0.70 -9.40
CA GLU A 92 -17.51 0.25 -10.50
C GLU A 92 -17.30 -0.45 -11.85
N LEU A 93 -16.55 -1.55 -11.86
CA LEU A 93 -16.35 -2.36 -13.07
C LEU A 93 -17.64 -3.04 -13.57
N GLU A 94 -18.60 -3.31 -12.69
CA GLU A 94 -19.94 -3.77 -13.07
C GLU A 94 -20.82 -2.66 -13.68
N ARG A 95 -20.51 -1.38 -13.39
CA ARG A 95 -21.28 -0.22 -13.85
C ARG A 95 -20.80 0.39 -15.15
N ILE A 96 -19.55 0.12 -15.55
CA ILE A 96 -18.99 0.60 -16.82
C ILE A 96 -19.66 -0.09 -18.02
N ASP A 97 -19.56 0.55 -19.19
CA ASP A 97 -20.13 0.06 -20.45
C ASP A 97 -19.63 -1.38 -20.72
N SER A 98 -20.57 -2.29 -21.03
CA SER A 98 -20.26 -3.69 -21.30
C SER A 98 -19.36 -3.91 -22.52
N LYS A 99 -19.13 -2.88 -23.33
CA LYS A 99 -18.14 -2.87 -24.42
C LYS A 99 -16.70 -2.71 -23.93
N ILE A 100 -16.50 -2.27 -22.69
CA ILE A 100 -15.17 -2.11 -22.10
C ILE A 100 -14.78 -3.43 -21.44
N GLU A 101 -13.86 -4.15 -22.07
CA GLU A 101 -13.29 -5.34 -21.44
C GLU A 101 -12.37 -4.90 -20.31
N HIS A 102 -12.39 -5.65 -19.20
CA HIS A 102 -11.52 -5.37 -18.08
C HIS A 102 -10.90 -6.65 -17.49
N THR A 103 -9.72 -6.49 -16.91
CA THR A 103 -9.04 -7.56 -16.17
C THR A 103 -8.45 -6.97 -14.90
N VAL A 104 -8.78 -7.58 -13.77
CA VAL A 104 -8.21 -7.22 -12.47
C VAL A 104 -7.10 -8.22 -12.12
N ARG A 105 -5.96 -7.69 -11.68
CA ARG A 105 -4.84 -8.46 -11.16
C ARG A 105 -4.42 -7.95 -9.79
N VAL A 106 -3.93 -8.86 -8.95
CA VAL A 106 -3.39 -8.53 -7.64
C VAL A 106 -1.98 -9.06 -7.47
N SER A 107 -1.15 -8.31 -6.74
CA SER A 107 0.15 -8.77 -6.27
C SER A 107 0.32 -8.36 -4.81
N PHE A 108 1.02 -9.19 -4.02
CA PHE A 108 1.31 -8.84 -2.63
C PHE A 108 2.77 -9.14 -2.33
N ILE A 109 3.52 -8.11 -1.97
CA ILE A 109 4.95 -8.23 -1.67
C ILE A 109 5.30 -7.70 -0.30
N GLU A 110 6.36 -8.27 0.26
CA GLU A 110 7.03 -7.78 1.47
C GLU A 110 8.44 -7.30 1.10
N ILE A 111 8.85 -6.17 1.67
CA ILE A 111 10.23 -5.69 1.64
C ILE A 111 10.77 -5.77 3.06
N TYR A 112 11.75 -6.64 3.27
CA TYR A 112 12.41 -6.82 4.55
C TYR A 112 13.91 -6.92 4.34
N ASN A 113 14.66 -6.07 5.07
CA ASN A 113 16.13 -6.03 4.98
C ASN A 113 16.67 -5.92 3.53
N GLU A 114 16.05 -5.04 2.73
CA GLU A 114 16.37 -4.83 1.30
C GLU A 114 16.09 -6.03 0.37
N GLU A 115 15.46 -7.10 0.88
CA GLU A 115 14.98 -8.21 0.07
C GLU A 115 13.48 -8.06 -0.22
N VAL A 116 13.10 -8.22 -1.49
CA VAL A 116 11.71 -8.29 -1.90
C VAL A 116 11.27 -9.75 -1.90
N ARG A 117 10.13 -10.04 -1.29
CA ARG A 117 9.53 -11.36 -1.24
C ARG A 117 8.11 -11.30 -1.76
N ASP A 118 7.76 -12.27 -2.59
CA ASP A 118 6.38 -12.47 -3.03
C ASP A 118 5.61 -13.27 -1.98
N LEU A 119 4.48 -12.72 -1.53
CA LEU A 119 3.62 -13.33 -0.51
C LEU A 119 2.53 -14.24 -1.12
N LEU A 120 2.40 -14.32 -2.45
CA LEU A 120 1.34 -15.08 -3.15
C LEU A 120 1.82 -16.40 -3.78
N THR A 121 3.12 -16.68 -3.80
CA THR A 121 3.69 -17.87 -4.46
C THR A 121 4.01 -19.03 -3.54
N GLY A 122 4.03 -18.82 -2.22
CA GLY A 122 4.41 -19.83 -1.23
C GLY A 122 5.90 -20.21 -1.36
N GLY A 123 6.68 -20.05 -0.30
CA GLY A 123 8.08 -20.52 -0.29
C GLY A 123 9.14 -19.43 -0.50
N GLY A 124 8.83 -18.17 -0.19
CA GLY A 124 9.84 -17.14 0.05
C GLY A 124 10.78 -16.84 -1.12
N THR A 125 10.28 -16.88 -2.37
CA THR A 125 11.09 -16.54 -3.54
C THR A 125 11.52 -15.08 -3.45
N THR A 126 12.82 -14.85 -3.25
CA THR A 126 13.39 -13.50 -3.31
C THR A 126 13.30 -12.99 -4.75
N VAL A 127 12.58 -11.89 -4.92
CA VAL A 127 12.34 -11.28 -6.22
C VAL A 127 13.44 -10.27 -6.50
N LYS A 128 13.94 -10.25 -7.74
CA LYS A 128 14.96 -9.29 -8.17
C LYS A 128 14.29 -8.08 -8.79
N ILE A 129 14.78 -6.91 -8.40
CA ILE A 129 14.42 -5.62 -8.97
C ILE A 129 15.31 -5.39 -10.20
N TYR A 130 14.71 -5.03 -11.33
CA TYR A 130 15.43 -4.71 -12.57
C TYR A 130 15.02 -3.33 -13.06
N ASP A 131 15.93 -2.65 -13.76
CA ASP A 131 15.53 -1.48 -14.55
C ASP A 131 14.59 -1.93 -15.68
N ASP A 132 13.57 -1.12 -15.94
CA ASP A 132 12.69 -1.31 -17.08
C ASP A 132 13.44 -0.91 -18.36
N PRO A 133 13.75 -1.86 -19.27
CA PRO A 133 14.49 -1.56 -20.47
C PRO A 133 13.70 -0.70 -21.47
N GLU A 134 12.36 -0.71 -21.37
CA GLU A 134 11.48 0.05 -22.27
C GLU A 134 11.21 1.45 -21.74
N ASN A 135 11.37 1.67 -20.42
CA ASN A 135 11.06 2.94 -19.78
C ASN A 135 12.18 3.40 -18.83
N ARG A 136 13.12 4.19 -19.36
CA ARG A 136 14.29 4.70 -18.62
C ARG A 136 13.86 5.45 -17.34
N GLY A 137 14.31 4.96 -16.19
CA GLY A 137 13.98 5.51 -14.87
C GLY A 137 12.78 4.83 -14.21
N SER A 138 12.11 3.91 -14.90
CA SER A 138 11.14 2.98 -14.32
C SER A 138 11.86 1.70 -13.86
N VAL A 139 11.32 1.09 -12.82
CA VAL A 139 11.85 -0.12 -12.20
C VAL A 139 10.78 -1.21 -12.33
N CYS A 140 11.17 -2.37 -12.84
CA CYS A 140 10.32 -3.54 -12.98
C CYS A 140 10.75 -4.63 -11.98
N VAL A 141 9.82 -5.05 -11.13
CA VAL A 141 10.04 -6.18 -10.22
C VAL A 141 9.67 -7.47 -10.98
N LYS A 142 10.66 -8.17 -11.54
CA LYS A 142 10.43 -9.40 -12.31
C LYS A 142 10.39 -10.61 -11.39
N GLY A 143 9.31 -11.39 -11.49
CA GLY A 143 9.13 -12.62 -10.71
C GLY A 143 8.13 -12.49 -9.57
N VAL A 144 7.48 -11.33 -9.40
CA VAL A 144 6.27 -11.23 -8.56
C VAL A 144 5.12 -11.84 -9.34
N LYS A 145 4.36 -12.72 -8.69
CA LYS A 145 3.11 -13.22 -9.22
C LYS A 145 2.05 -12.12 -9.20
N GLU A 146 1.58 -11.76 -10.39
CA GLU A 146 0.33 -11.02 -10.58
C GLU A 146 -0.78 -12.05 -10.81
N ALA A 147 -1.62 -12.27 -9.80
CA ALA A 147 -2.75 -13.20 -9.89
C ALA A 147 -3.97 -12.48 -10.49
N THR A 148 -4.52 -13.01 -11.59
CA THR A 148 -5.80 -12.56 -12.12
C THR A 148 -6.92 -12.99 -11.18
N VAL A 149 -7.82 -12.06 -10.88
CA VAL A 149 -8.98 -12.25 -9.99
C VAL A 149 -10.26 -11.85 -10.71
N PHE A 150 -11.33 -12.58 -10.46
CA PHE A 150 -12.65 -12.35 -11.07
C PHE A 150 -13.71 -11.94 -10.05
N THR A 151 -13.42 -12.05 -8.75
CA THR A 151 -14.34 -11.66 -7.69
C THR A 151 -13.61 -11.01 -6.51
N VAL A 152 -14.34 -10.22 -5.73
CA VAL A 152 -13.84 -9.66 -4.46
C VAL A 152 -13.41 -10.76 -3.49
N GLN A 153 -14.10 -11.90 -3.52
CA GLN A 153 -13.79 -13.05 -2.66
C GLN A 153 -12.40 -13.61 -2.96
N GLU A 154 -12.02 -13.77 -4.22
CA GLU A 154 -10.68 -14.21 -4.62
C GLU A 154 -9.59 -13.22 -4.17
N VAL A 155 -9.88 -11.91 -4.21
CA VAL A 155 -8.96 -10.89 -3.68
C VAL A 155 -8.74 -11.08 -2.18
N ASN A 156 -9.83 -11.27 -1.43
CA ASN A 156 -9.77 -11.46 0.02
C ASN A 156 -9.04 -12.77 0.39
N GLU A 157 -9.24 -13.84 -0.38
CA GLU A 157 -8.52 -15.11 -0.20
C GLU A 157 -7.01 -14.93 -0.43
N LEU A 158 -6.60 -14.27 -1.51
CA LEU A 158 -5.19 -13.98 -1.78
C LEU A 158 -4.57 -13.05 -0.74
N LEU A 159 -5.34 -12.08 -0.24
CA LEU A 159 -4.93 -11.25 0.89
C LEU A 159 -4.68 -12.11 2.13
N GLN A 160 -5.58 -13.04 2.47
CA GLN A 160 -5.39 -13.95 3.60
C GLN A 160 -4.18 -14.87 3.42
N VAL A 161 -3.98 -15.42 2.22
CA VAL A 161 -2.80 -16.23 1.89
C VAL A 161 -1.52 -15.43 2.15
N GLY A 162 -1.42 -14.21 1.63
CA GLY A 162 -0.23 -13.40 1.82
C GLY A 162 -0.02 -12.93 3.26
N LEU A 163 -1.09 -12.69 4.02
CA LEU A 163 -1.01 -12.39 5.45
C LEU A 163 -0.53 -13.59 6.27
N ALA A 164 -0.97 -14.80 5.92
CA ALA A 164 -0.50 -16.03 6.54
C ALA A 164 1.00 -16.23 6.25
N GLU A 165 1.44 -16.04 5.00
CA GLU A 165 2.86 -16.16 4.61
C GLU A 165 3.75 -15.11 5.32
N ARG A 166 3.23 -13.90 5.50
CA ARG A 166 3.91 -12.86 6.28
C ARG A 166 4.03 -13.24 7.76
N GLN A 167 3.01 -13.90 8.33
CA GLN A 167 3.02 -14.37 9.72
C GLN A 167 3.97 -15.55 9.95
N THR A 168 3.99 -16.54 9.06
CA THR A 168 4.90 -17.70 9.15
C THR A 168 6.37 -17.28 9.06
N THR A 169 6.67 -16.28 8.24
CA THR A 169 8.01 -15.67 8.19
C THR A 169 8.38 -15.02 9.54
N SER A 170 7.42 -14.35 10.16
CA SER A 170 7.59 -13.65 11.45
C SER A 170 7.81 -14.57 12.66
N THR A 171 7.35 -15.83 12.62
CA THR A 171 7.54 -16.81 13.71
C THR A 171 8.88 -17.55 13.62
N ASN A 172 9.39 -17.77 12.41
CA ASN A 172 10.71 -18.37 12.19
C ASN A 172 11.87 -17.40 12.49
N VAL A 173 11.63 -16.09 12.44
CA VAL A 173 12.60 -15.05 12.77
C VAL A 173 11.88 -13.89 13.48
N ASN A 174 11.88 -13.87 14.82
CA ASN A 174 11.46 -12.76 15.72
C ASN A 174 10.51 -11.66 15.14
N ARG A 175 9.25 -11.60 15.58
CA ARG A 175 8.32 -10.42 15.55
C ARG A 175 8.53 -9.44 14.37
N GLN A 176 8.55 -9.97 13.15
CA GLN A 176 9.08 -9.34 11.93
C GLN A 176 8.12 -8.34 11.25
N SER A 177 6.80 -8.47 11.44
CA SER A 177 5.81 -7.64 10.72
C SER A 177 5.90 -6.14 10.99
N SER A 178 6.38 -5.72 12.18
CA SER A 178 6.62 -4.31 12.50
C SER A 178 7.82 -3.69 11.77
N ARG A 179 8.64 -4.51 11.12
CA ARG A 179 9.95 -4.17 10.56
C ARG A 179 10.07 -4.42 9.06
N SER A 180 8.98 -4.87 8.45
CA SER A 180 8.87 -5.04 7.01
C SER A 180 7.83 -4.09 6.45
N HIS A 181 8.09 -3.59 5.25
CA HIS A 181 7.09 -2.88 4.46
C HIS A 181 6.29 -3.91 3.69
N SER A 182 4.99 -3.70 3.53
CA SER A 182 4.17 -4.54 2.67
C SER A 182 3.40 -3.71 1.67
N ILE A 183 3.32 -4.19 0.43
CA ILE A 183 2.68 -3.50 -0.69
C ILE A 183 1.68 -4.46 -1.31
N PHE A 184 0.40 -4.14 -1.16
CA PHE A 184 -0.67 -4.80 -1.89
C PHE A 184 -1.02 -3.95 -3.11
N THR A 185 -0.98 -4.54 -4.29
CA THR A 185 -1.27 -3.82 -5.55
C THR A 185 -2.56 -4.36 -6.15
N LEU A 186 -3.51 -3.47 -6.40
CA LEU A 186 -4.66 -3.72 -7.28
C LEU A 186 -4.33 -3.12 -8.65
N SER A 187 -4.36 -3.95 -9.69
CA SER A 187 -4.13 -3.52 -11.08
C SER A 187 -5.38 -3.76 -11.89
N VAL A 188 -5.83 -2.74 -12.62
CA VAL A 188 -6.92 -2.85 -13.58
C VAL A 188 -6.39 -2.56 -14.98
N VAL A 189 -6.70 -3.46 -15.90
CA VAL A 189 -6.49 -3.24 -17.33
C VAL A 189 -7.86 -3.11 -17.97
N THR A 190 -8.12 -1.99 -18.64
CA THR A 190 -9.33 -1.81 -19.44
C THR A 190 -8.96 -1.72 -20.92
N ARG A 191 -9.82 -2.26 -21.77
CA ARG A 191 -9.69 -2.25 -23.22
C ARG A 191 -10.99 -1.78 -23.83
N GLU A 192 -10.91 -0.77 -24.69
CA GLU A 192 -12.08 -0.23 -25.39
C GLU A 192 -11.73 0.09 -26.84
N LEU A 193 -12.69 -0.06 -27.74
CA LEU A 193 -12.55 0.39 -29.12
C LEU A 193 -12.89 1.88 -29.21
N THR A 194 -11.97 2.67 -29.73
CA THR A 194 -12.19 4.08 -30.02
C THR A 194 -13.19 4.27 -31.17
N VAL A 195 -13.70 5.49 -31.32
CA VAL A 195 -14.58 5.85 -32.45
C VAL A 195 -13.94 5.65 -33.82
N GLU A 196 -12.61 5.63 -33.88
CA GLU A 196 -11.80 5.41 -35.09
C GLU A 196 -11.54 3.91 -35.35
N GLY A 197 -11.93 3.03 -34.43
CA GLY A 197 -11.74 1.58 -34.52
C GLY A 197 -10.43 1.07 -33.91
N ASP A 198 -9.59 1.96 -33.38
CA ASP A 198 -8.36 1.59 -32.69
C ASP A 198 -8.63 1.07 -31.27
N GLU A 199 -7.84 0.10 -30.82
CA GLU A 199 -7.90 -0.44 -29.46
C GLU A 199 -7.14 0.47 -28.48
N LEU A 200 -7.86 1.03 -27.51
CA LEU A 200 -7.30 1.81 -26.41
C LEU A 200 -7.17 0.91 -25.17
N ILE A 201 -5.92 0.67 -24.76
CA ILE A 201 -5.59 -0.10 -23.55
C ILE A 201 -5.15 0.87 -22.45
N LYS A 202 -5.84 0.85 -21.32
CA LYS A 202 -5.48 1.62 -20.12
C LYS A 202 -5.07 0.66 -19.01
N VAL A 203 -4.01 1.01 -18.29
CA VAL A 203 -3.48 0.22 -17.17
C VAL A 203 -3.34 1.13 -15.97
N GLY A 204 -4.19 0.94 -14.96
CA GLY A 204 -4.10 1.67 -13.70
C GLY A 204 -3.72 0.74 -12.55
N LYS A 205 -2.93 1.25 -11.62
CA LYS A 205 -2.47 0.50 -10.44
C LYS A 205 -2.70 1.31 -9.17
N LEU A 206 -3.33 0.70 -8.17
CA LEU A 206 -3.43 1.21 -6.82
C LEU A 206 -2.47 0.43 -5.92
N TYR A 207 -1.48 1.14 -5.39
CA TYR A 207 -0.51 0.60 -4.43
C TYR A 207 -0.95 0.98 -3.01
N LEU A 208 -1.31 -0.02 -2.21
CA LEU A 208 -1.70 0.12 -0.81
C LEU A 208 -0.55 -0.36 0.07
N VAL A 209 0.17 0.60 0.67
CA VAL A 209 1.46 0.39 1.31
C VAL A 209 1.36 0.51 2.83
N ASP A 210 1.56 -0.60 3.54
CA ASP A 210 1.73 -0.62 5.01
C ASP A 210 3.23 -0.60 5.32
N LEU A 211 3.74 0.56 5.75
CA LEU A 211 5.16 0.75 6.02
C LEU A 211 5.55 0.15 7.38
N ALA A 212 6.82 -0.20 7.52
CA ALA A 212 7.43 -0.57 8.79
C ALA A 212 7.28 0.56 9.84
N GLY A 213 7.35 0.18 11.11
CA GLY A 213 7.31 1.11 12.24
C GLY A 213 8.43 2.15 12.17
N SER A 214 8.08 3.41 12.40
CA SER A 214 9.00 4.55 12.34
C SER A 214 9.78 4.80 13.63
N GLU A 215 9.74 3.89 14.61
CA GLU A 215 10.48 4.05 15.86
C GLU A 215 12.00 4.00 15.69
N ASN A 216 12.69 4.92 16.37
CA ASN A 216 14.16 4.92 16.43
C ASN A 216 14.67 3.83 17.38
N ILE A 217 15.38 2.85 16.81
CA ILE A 217 16.01 1.72 17.52
C ILE A 217 17.26 2.13 18.33
N GLY A 218 17.67 3.40 18.29
CA GLY A 218 18.82 3.92 19.05
C GLY A 218 18.73 3.79 20.58
N ARG A 219 17.61 3.30 21.14
CA ARG A 219 17.43 3.03 22.57
C ARG A 219 17.43 1.55 22.96
N SER A 220 17.44 0.61 22.01
CA SER A 220 17.48 -0.82 22.33
C SER A 220 18.90 -1.36 22.16
N GLY A 221 19.52 -1.83 23.24
CA GLY A 221 20.87 -2.41 23.25
C GLY A 221 20.95 -3.76 22.54
N SER A 222 20.60 -3.80 21.26
CA SER A 222 20.53 -5.03 20.47
C SER A 222 21.81 -5.31 19.68
N THR A 223 22.12 -6.59 19.53
CA THR A 223 23.20 -7.17 18.72
C THR A 223 23.36 -6.55 17.33
N GLU A 224 24.59 -6.55 16.78
CA GLU A 224 24.97 -5.90 15.50
C GLU A 224 23.99 -6.14 14.34
N MET A 225 23.44 -7.36 14.22
CA MET A 225 22.47 -7.70 13.17
C MET A 225 21.17 -6.88 13.26
N ARG A 226 20.64 -6.66 14.47
CA ARG A 226 19.44 -5.83 14.69
C ARG A 226 19.72 -4.34 14.49
N ALA A 227 20.95 -3.89 14.76
CA ALA A 227 21.36 -2.51 14.48
C ALA A 227 21.42 -2.25 12.96
N ARG A 228 21.91 -3.21 12.17
CA ARG A 228 21.95 -3.12 10.70
C ARG A 228 20.55 -3.15 10.08
N GLU A 229 19.70 -4.05 10.54
CA GLU A 229 18.28 -4.16 10.14
C GLU A 229 17.53 -2.83 10.38
N ALA A 230 17.66 -2.28 11.59
CA ALA A 230 17.14 -0.97 11.95
C ALA A 230 17.66 0.16 11.06
N GLY A 231 18.95 0.11 10.71
CA GLY A 231 19.58 1.04 9.78
C GLY A 231 18.93 1.02 8.41
N ASN A 232 18.64 -0.17 7.86
CA ASN A 232 18.02 -0.33 6.55
C ASN A 232 16.55 0.15 6.53
N ILE A 233 15.77 -0.18 7.56
CA ILE A 233 14.37 0.27 7.69
C ILE A 233 14.31 1.80 7.77
N ASN A 234 15.14 2.41 8.63
CA ASN A 234 15.16 3.87 8.76
C ASN A 234 15.71 4.55 7.49
N LYS A 235 16.65 3.91 6.78
CA LYS A 235 17.16 4.40 5.51
C LYS A 235 16.06 4.42 4.45
N SER A 236 15.33 3.33 4.26
CA SER A 236 14.23 3.26 3.28
C SER A 236 13.13 4.28 3.58
N LEU A 237 12.71 4.43 4.85
CA LEU A 237 11.73 5.44 5.27
C LEU A 237 12.23 6.88 5.07
N LEU A 238 13.50 7.15 5.40
CA LEU A 238 14.11 8.48 5.20
C LEU A 238 14.20 8.83 3.72
N THR A 239 14.59 7.88 2.88
CA THR A 239 14.66 8.07 1.42
C THR A 239 13.27 8.33 0.85
N LEU A 240 12.25 7.55 1.25
CA LEU A 240 10.86 7.79 0.85
C LEU A 240 10.41 9.21 1.24
N GLY A 241 10.70 9.65 2.47
CA GLY A 241 10.38 11.01 2.91
C GLY A 241 11.08 12.10 2.07
N LYS A 242 12.32 11.87 1.63
CA LYS A 242 13.03 12.79 0.73
C LYS A 242 12.40 12.84 -0.66
N VAL A 243 11.99 11.69 -1.21
CA VAL A 243 11.30 11.61 -2.51
C VAL A 243 9.97 12.35 -2.46
N ILE A 244 9.14 12.09 -1.45
CA ILE A 244 7.85 12.77 -1.28
C ILE A 244 8.04 14.28 -1.16
N LYS A 245 9.02 14.72 -0.35
CA LYS A 245 9.33 16.16 -0.20
C LYS A 245 9.79 16.79 -1.52
N ALA A 246 10.65 16.11 -2.27
CA ALA A 246 11.12 16.60 -3.56
C ALA A 246 9.97 16.73 -4.57
N LEU A 247 9.07 15.75 -4.63
CA LEU A 247 7.88 15.78 -5.48
C LEU A 247 6.92 16.92 -5.07
N ALA A 248 6.62 17.07 -3.77
CA ALA A 248 5.77 18.14 -3.26
C ALA A 248 6.32 19.54 -3.57
N GLN A 249 7.65 19.68 -3.57
CA GLN A 249 8.35 20.93 -3.90
C GLN A 249 8.57 21.12 -5.42
N LYS A 250 8.12 20.19 -6.26
CA LYS A 250 8.39 20.15 -7.71
C LYS A 250 9.88 20.31 -8.02
N ALA A 251 10.74 19.72 -7.19
CA ALA A 251 12.19 19.82 -7.32
C ALA A 251 12.65 19.19 -8.65
N GLN A 252 13.65 19.81 -9.28
CA GLN A 252 14.20 19.34 -10.56
C GLN A 252 14.92 17.99 -10.45
N HIS A 253 15.39 17.64 -9.25
CA HIS A 253 15.98 16.34 -8.94
C HIS A 253 15.19 15.66 -7.83
N VAL A 254 14.61 14.51 -8.16
CA VAL A 254 14.08 13.56 -7.19
C VAL A 254 15.20 12.53 -6.95
N PRO A 255 15.59 12.26 -5.69
CA PRO A 255 16.62 11.26 -5.41
C PRO A 255 16.25 9.94 -6.08
N PRO A 256 17.17 9.28 -6.80
CA PRO A 256 16.90 7.98 -7.38
C PRO A 256 16.57 6.97 -6.27
N ALA A 257 15.62 6.08 -6.56
CA ALA A 257 15.22 4.97 -5.69
C ALA A 257 16.41 4.05 -5.38
#